data_AF-A0A1G0ZSF4-F1
#
_entry.id   AF-A0A1G0ZSF4-F1
#
_cell.length_a   1.000
_cell.length_b   1.000
_cell.length_c   1.000
_cell.angle_alpha   90.00
_cell.angle_beta   90.00
_cell.angle_gamma   90.00
#
_symmetry.space_group_name_H-M   'P 1'
#
loop_
_entity.id
_entity.type
_entity.pdbx_description
1 polymer ?
#
loop_
_entity_poly.entity_id
_entity_poly.type
_entity_poly.pdbx_seq_one_letter_code
_entity_poly.pdbx_strand_id
1 'polypeptide(L)'
;MNPGQTMMMILAIGIPLTAGAQTYTIEITPATIDQQEVGIAIQTTPNEREMNYQFTFSNKLHPVPTNIILSVIVQKAGSTIMDFGVRPVWEDGKAIMRFALREDFLEDARAHITYSRPNAASADGRYAVRFIAPLVKFKPGAVPTGGDETPFAVVDPPAE
;
A
#
# COMPACT_ATOMS: atom_id res chain seq x y z
N MET A 1 -34.27 17.48 -13.99
CA MET A 1 -33.01 17.83 -13.31
C MET A 1 -32.35 16.53 -12.88
N ASN A 2 -31.18 16.21 -13.43
CA ASN A 2 -30.39 15.02 -13.08
C ASN A 2 -29.33 15.41 -12.05
N PRO A 3 -29.29 14.78 -10.86
CA PRO A 3 -28.11 14.79 -10.01
C PRO A 3 -27.32 13.47 -10.18
N GLY A 4 -26.17 13.58 -10.84
CA GLY A 4 -24.90 12.92 -10.49
C GLY A 4 -24.82 11.38 -10.44
N GLN A 5 -24.33 10.77 -11.52
CA GLN A 5 -23.33 9.69 -11.40
C GLN A 5 -22.13 10.24 -10.59
N THR A 6 -21.51 9.53 -9.66
CA THR A 6 -20.86 8.22 -9.82
C THR A 6 -20.77 7.53 -8.45
N MET A 7 -21.49 6.43 -8.28
CA MET A 7 -21.25 5.48 -7.21
C MET A 7 -20.28 4.44 -7.78
N MET A 8 -19.00 4.54 -7.43
CA MET A 8 -18.05 3.47 -7.71
C MET A 8 -18.32 2.35 -6.69
N MET A 9 -19.30 1.50 -7.00
CA MET A 9 -19.47 0.20 -6.35
C MET A 9 -18.27 -0.66 -6.71
N ILE A 10 -17.34 -0.83 -5.77
CA ILE A 10 -16.47 -2.00 -5.81
C ILE A 10 -17.32 -3.15 -5.30
N LEU A 11 -17.84 -3.94 -6.24
CA LEU A 11 -18.52 -5.21 -6.02
C LEU A 11 -17.51 -6.18 -5.40
N ALA A 12 -17.47 -6.27 -4.08
CA ALA A 12 -16.91 -7.44 -3.42
C ALA A 12 -17.88 -8.60 -3.70
N ILE A 13 -17.51 -9.47 -4.64
CA ILE A 13 -18.27 -10.68 -4.97
C ILE A 13 -18.35 -11.52 -3.71
N GLY A 14 -19.56 -11.66 -3.16
CA GLY A 14 -19.84 -12.54 -2.04
C GLY A 14 -19.64 -13.99 -2.46
N ILE A 15 -18.59 -14.62 -1.94
CA ILE A 15 -18.44 -16.07 -1.93
C ILE A 15 -18.78 -16.51 -0.50
N PRO A 16 -19.77 -17.38 -0.27
CA PRO A 16 -20.01 -17.94 1.05
C PRO A 16 -18.84 -18.88 1.36
N LEU A 17 -17.87 -18.39 2.13
CA LEU A 17 -16.70 -19.16 2.53
C LEU A 17 -16.98 -19.84 3.87
N THR A 18 -17.06 -21.16 3.81
CA THR A 18 -16.94 -22.11 4.92
C THR A 18 -15.89 -21.65 5.93
N ALA A 19 -16.19 -21.82 7.23
CA ALA A 19 -15.41 -21.34 8.36
C ALA A 19 -13.95 -21.87 8.38
N GLY A 20 -13.07 -21.19 7.64
CA GLY A 20 -11.62 -21.24 7.78
C GLY A 20 -11.11 -19.83 8.08
N ALA A 21 -9.89 -19.73 8.64
CA ALA A 21 -9.25 -18.44 8.89
C ALA A 21 -9.19 -17.61 7.60
N GLN A 22 -9.99 -16.55 7.52
CA GLN A 22 -10.07 -15.72 6.33
C GLN A 22 -8.78 -14.90 6.23
N THR A 23 -8.03 -15.09 5.13
CA THR A 23 -6.86 -14.28 4.81
C THR A 23 -7.16 -13.46 3.57
N TYR A 24 -7.01 -12.14 3.70
CA TYR A 24 -7.17 -11.21 2.60
C TYR A 24 -5.79 -10.79 2.13
N THR A 25 -5.46 -11.12 0.87
CA THR A 25 -4.22 -10.66 0.23
C THR A 25 -4.54 -9.56 -0.73
N ILE A 26 -3.86 -8.42 -0.60
CA ILE A 26 -4.07 -7.22 -1.40
C ILE A 26 -2.72 -6.77 -1.96
N GLU A 27 -2.68 -6.53 -3.27
CA GLU A 27 -1.52 -5.95 -3.92
C GLU A 27 -1.56 -4.41 -3.82
N ILE A 28 -0.53 -3.86 -3.20
CA ILE A 28 -0.33 -2.42 -3.07
C ILE A 28 0.49 -1.94 -4.25
N THR A 29 -0.16 -1.16 -5.10
CA THR A 29 0.43 -0.49 -6.25
C THR A 29 0.22 1.01 -6.10
N PRO A 30 0.93 1.85 -6.88
CA PRO A 30 0.63 3.28 -6.95
C PRO A 30 -0.85 3.62 -7.21
N ALA A 31 -1.60 2.76 -7.90
CA ALA A 31 -3.00 2.97 -8.24
C ALA A 31 -3.98 2.54 -7.14
N THR A 32 -3.57 1.60 -6.28
CA THR A 32 -4.46 0.97 -5.28
C THR A 32 -4.14 1.39 -3.85
N ILE A 33 -3.01 2.05 -3.59
CA ILE A 33 -2.56 2.38 -2.23
C ILE A 33 -3.54 3.28 -1.45
N ASP A 34 -4.29 4.13 -2.13
CA ASP A 34 -5.30 4.97 -1.48
C ASP A 34 -6.62 4.26 -1.23
N GLN A 35 -6.83 3.04 -1.73
CA GLN A 35 -8.07 2.29 -1.52
C GLN A 35 -8.08 1.49 -0.21
N GLN A 36 -6.98 1.58 0.55
CA GLN A 36 -6.79 0.76 1.74
C GLN A 36 -7.53 1.32 2.96
N GLU A 37 -7.93 0.40 3.85
CA GLU A 37 -8.62 0.72 5.10
C GLU A 37 -7.76 1.49 6.11
N VAL A 38 -6.46 1.20 6.13
CA VAL A 38 -5.45 1.97 6.84
C VAL A 38 -4.75 2.88 5.85
N GLY A 39 -4.35 4.07 6.28
CA GLY A 39 -3.51 4.92 5.45
C GLY A 39 -2.15 4.26 5.29
N ILE A 40 -1.69 4.10 4.05
CA ILE A 40 -0.36 3.58 3.74
C ILE A 40 0.33 4.63 2.88
N ALA A 41 1.48 5.12 3.33
CA ALA A 41 2.36 5.95 2.53
C ALA A 41 3.71 5.25 2.38
N ILE A 42 4.22 5.19 1.15
CA ILE A 42 5.52 4.60 0.84
C ILE A 42 6.37 5.69 0.22
N GLN A 43 7.46 6.05 0.89
CA GLN A 43 8.45 6.98 0.39
C GLN A 43 9.69 6.21 -0.01
N THR A 44 10.26 6.57 -1.17
CA THR A 44 11.49 5.97 -1.68
C THR A 44 12.53 7.06 -1.96
N THR A 45 13.75 6.87 -1.48
CA THR A 45 14.85 7.81 -1.65
C THR A 45 16.09 7.07 -2.15
N PRO A 46 16.56 7.33 -3.39
CA PRO A 46 17.79 6.76 -3.89
C PRO A 46 19.00 7.19 -3.04
N ASN A 47 19.96 6.29 -2.85
CA ASN A 47 21.21 6.56 -2.16
C ASN A 47 22.36 5.73 -2.76
N GLU A 48 23.20 6.34 -3.61
CA GLU A 48 24.36 5.75 -4.31
C GLU A 48 24.11 4.41 -5.04
N ARG A 49 23.91 3.31 -4.32
CA ARG A 49 23.66 1.92 -4.81
C ARG A 49 22.50 1.22 -4.11
N GLU A 50 21.74 1.97 -3.32
CA GLU A 50 20.62 1.50 -2.53
C GLU A 50 19.39 2.37 -2.75
N MET A 51 18.23 1.79 -2.49
CA MET A 51 16.99 2.52 -2.35
C MET A 51 16.56 2.45 -0.88
N ASN A 52 16.39 3.61 -0.26
CA ASN A 52 15.81 3.72 1.07
C ASN A 52 14.29 3.71 0.96
N TYR A 53 13.64 2.93 1.82
CA TYR A 53 12.19 2.82 1.92
C TYR A 53 11.72 3.29 3.28
N GLN A 54 10.65 4.08 3.28
CA GLN A 54 9.87 4.36 4.48
C GLN A 54 8.40 4.03 4.23
N PHE A 55 7.92 2.99 4.91
CA PHE A 55 6.50 2.67 4.98
C PHE A 55 5.90 3.34 6.21
N THR A 56 4.86 4.13 6.02
CA THR A 56 4.12 4.80 7.09
C THR A 56 2.69 4.31 7.07
N PHE A 57 2.26 3.73 8.19
CA PHE A 57 0.87 3.34 8.42
C PHE A 57 0.22 4.36 9.34
N SER A 58 -0.91 4.90 8.91
CA SER A 58 -1.68 5.89 9.65
C SER A 58 -3.14 5.51 9.73
N ASN A 59 -3.87 6.11 10.66
CA ASN A 59 -5.32 5.99 10.69
C ASN A 59 -5.92 6.59 9.41
N LYS A 60 -6.87 5.88 8.80
CA LYS A 60 -7.70 6.37 7.68
C LYS A 60 -9.17 6.07 7.96
N LEU A 61 -9.57 4.80 7.83
CA LEU A 61 -10.89 4.33 8.26
C LEU A 61 -10.82 3.63 9.62
N HIS A 62 -9.67 3.06 9.97
CA HIS A 62 -9.46 2.30 11.19
C HIS A 62 -8.10 2.61 11.86
N PRO A 63 -8.00 2.47 13.19
CA PRO A 63 -6.72 2.58 13.91
C PRO A 63 -5.65 1.66 13.34
N VAL A 64 -4.39 2.11 13.41
CA VAL A 64 -3.24 1.32 12.97
C VAL A 64 -3.09 0.08 13.87
N PRO A 65 -3.07 -1.14 13.33
CA PRO A 65 -2.88 -2.36 14.10
C PRO A 65 -1.50 -2.39 14.78
N THR A 66 -1.46 -2.68 16.08
CA THR A 66 -0.20 -2.73 16.86
C THR A 66 0.65 -3.96 16.56
N ASN A 67 0.05 -4.99 15.97
CA ASN A 67 0.66 -6.26 15.57
C ASN A 67 1.10 -6.27 14.10
N ILE A 68 1.32 -5.10 13.50
CA ILE A 68 1.81 -4.99 12.13
C ILE A 68 3.26 -5.45 12.03
N ILE A 69 3.53 -6.29 11.03
CA ILE A 69 4.86 -6.80 10.71
C ILE A 69 5.11 -6.54 9.23
N LEU A 70 6.27 -6.00 8.89
CA LEU A 70 6.77 -5.94 7.52
C LEU A 70 7.92 -6.94 7.38
N SER A 71 7.80 -7.84 6.41
CA SER A 71 8.89 -8.72 5.97
C SER A 71 9.32 -8.32 4.57
N VAL A 72 10.61 -8.22 4.34
CA VAL A 72 11.20 -8.03 3.02
C VAL A 72 11.74 -9.36 2.54
N ILE A 73 11.22 -9.83 1.42
CA ILE A 73 11.63 -11.10 0.81
C ILE A 73 12.22 -10.82 -0.56
N VAL A 74 13.42 -11.33 -0.81
CA VAL A 74 14.09 -11.29 -2.13
C VAL A 74 14.16 -12.69 -2.68
N GLN A 75 13.60 -12.90 -3.87
CA GLN A 75 13.56 -14.21 -4.52
C GLN A 75 14.21 -14.14 -5.90
N LYS A 76 15.21 -14.98 -6.13
CA LYS A 76 15.95 -15.04 -7.40
C LYS A 76 15.94 -16.47 -7.92
N ALA A 77 15.56 -16.65 -9.19
CA ALA A 77 15.45 -17.95 -9.84
C ALA A 77 14.64 -19.00 -9.02
N GLY A 78 13.55 -18.55 -8.39
CA GLY A 78 12.67 -19.42 -7.60
C GLY A 78 13.17 -19.75 -6.18
N SER A 79 14.30 -19.20 -5.74
CA SER A 79 14.83 -19.39 -4.39
C SER A 79 14.81 -18.09 -3.59
N THR A 80 14.40 -18.15 -2.32
CA THR A 80 14.55 -17.02 -1.39
C THR A 80 16.03 -16.87 -1.03
N ILE A 81 16.61 -15.71 -1.36
CA ILE A 81 18.01 -15.38 -1.06
C ILE A 81 18.13 -14.43 0.13
N MET A 82 17.05 -13.77 0.52
CA MET A 82 16.99 -12.88 1.67
C MET A 82 15.56 -12.81 2.20
N ASP A 83 15.40 -12.89 3.52
CA ASP A 83 14.15 -12.70 4.24
C ASP A 83 14.46 -12.02 5.58
N PHE A 84 13.98 -10.80 5.77
CA PHE A 84 14.15 -10.09 7.03
C PHE A 84 12.91 -9.31 7.44
N GLY A 85 12.65 -9.27 8.75
CA GLY A 85 11.59 -8.48 9.35
C GLY A 85 12.05 -7.05 9.66
N VAL A 86 11.16 -6.09 9.46
CA VAL A 86 11.32 -4.69 9.85
C VAL A 86 10.30 -4.40 10.93
N ARG A 87 10.76 -3.93 12.09
CA ARG A 87 9.90 -3.56 13.21
C ARG A 87 9.43 -2.11 13.06
N PRO A 88 8.19 -1.80 13.43
CA PRO A 88 7.71 -0.42 13.42
C PRO A 88 8.31 0.39 14.56
N VAL A 89 8.64 1.64 14.26
CA VAL A 89 8.79 2.73 15.23
C VAL A 89 7.45 3.45 15.31
N TRP A 90 6.97 3.68 16.54
CA TRP A 90 5.68 4.31 16.79
C TRP A 90 5.86 5.80 17.11
N GLU A 91 5.26 6.65 16.28
CA GLU A 91 5.34 8.11 16.38
C GLU A 91 3.96 8.70 16.08
N ASP A 92 3.39 9.50 16.98
CA ASP A 92 2.11 10.22 16.80
C ASP A 92 0.95 9.35 16.27
N GLY A 93 0.82 8.13 16.81
CA GLY A 93 -0.24 7.19 16.41
C GLY A 93 -0.03 6.56 15.02
N LYS A 94 1.16 6.72 14.43
CA LYS A 94 1.59 6.09 13.18
C LYS A 94 2.62 4.99 13.46
N ALA A 95 2.63 3.98 12.61
CA ALA A 95 3.70 2.99 12.58
C ALA A 95 4.61 3.26 11.38
N ILE A 96 5.89 3.49 11.63
CA ILE A 96 6.88 3.81 10.61
C ILE A 96 7.91 2.70 10.53
N MET A 97 8.12 2.14 9.34
CA MET A 97 9.08 1.08 9.08
C MET A 97 10.06 1.54 8.02
N ARG A 98 11.36 1.46 8.31
CA ARG A 98 12.44 1.97 7.48
C ARG A 98 13.44 0.87 7.20
N PHE A 99 13.88 0.76 5.95
CA PHE A 99 14.95 -0.15 5.54
C PHE A 99 15.58 0.34 4.24
N ALA A 100 16.77 -0.17 3.93
CA ALA A 100 17.44 0.04 2.66
C ALA A 100 17.54 -1.30 1.93
N LEU A 101 17.49 -1.27 0.61
CA LEU A 101 17.75 -2.43 -0.22
C LEU A 101 18.64 -2.03 -1.39
N ARG A 102 19.63 -2.86 -1.70
CA ARG A 102 20.51 -2.64 -2.85
C ARG A 102 19.73 -2.67 -4.15
N GLU A 103 20.13 -1.82 -5.09
CA GLU A 103 19.44 -1.65 -6.38
C GLU A 103 19.32 -2.96 -7.18
N ASP A 104 20.32 -3.85 -7.10
CA ASP A 104 20.35 -5.13 -7.80
C ASP A 104 19.37 -6.18 -7.25
N PHE A 105 18.69 -5.89 -6.14
CA PHE A 105 17.66 -6.76 -5.57
C PHE A 105 16.23 -6.25 -5.78
N LEU A 106 16.03 -5.03 -6.29
CA LEU A 106 14.71 -4.39 -6.28
C LEU A 106 13.67 -5.13 -7.12
N GLU A 107 14.05 -5.64 -8.29
CA GLU A 107 13.14 -6.38 -9.18
C GLU A 107 12.67 -7.71 -8.57
N ASP A 108 13.56 -8.34 -7.81
CA ASP A 108 13.38 -9.63 -7.15
C ASP A 108 12.72 -9.51 -5.76
N ALA A 109 12.53 -8.28 -5.25
CA ALA A 109 12.14 -8.03 -3.87
C ALA A 109 10.66 -7.61 -3.72
N ARG A 110 10.02 -8.11 -2.66
CA ARG A 110 8.66 -7.77 -2.26
C ARG A 110 8.61 -7.47 -0.76
N ALA A 111 7.85 -6.45 -0.38
CA ALA A 111 7.45 -6.24 1.01
C ALA A 111 6.13 -6.97 1.25
N HIS A 112 6.13 -7.83 2.26
CA HIS A 112 4.95 -8.48 2.80
C HIS A 112 4.61 -7.82 4.12
N ILE A 113 3.50 -7.10 4.16
CA ILE A 113 2.99 -6.54 5.41
C ILE A 113 1.85 -7.43 5.89
N THR A 114 1.90 -7.82 7.15
CA THR A 114 0.86 -8.65 7.76
C THR A 114 0.40 -8.07 9.08
N TYR A 115 -0.90 -8.19 9.35
CA TYR A 115 -1.48 -8.01 10.67
C TYR A 115 -2.76 -8.83 10.77
N SER A 116 -3.24 -9.05 11.99
CA SER A 116 -4.54 -9.67 12.23
C SER A 116 -5.49 -8.74 12.95
N ARG A 117 -6.78 -8.83 12.61
CA ARG A 117 -7.86 -8.09 13.25
C ARG A 117 -8.90 -9.03 13.84
N PRO A 118 -9.61 -8.61 14.91
CA PRO A 118 -10.74 -9.37 15.42
C PRO A 118 -11.84 -9.52 14.35
N ASN A 119 -12.41 -10.72 14.25
CA ASN A 119 -13.62 -10.99 13.47
C ASN A 119 -14.45 -12.03 14.22
N ALA A 120 -15.61 -11.61 14.72
CA ALA A 120 -16.51 -12.49 15.46
C ALA A 120 -17.14 -13.60 14.60
N ALA A 121 -17.07 -13.48 13.27
CA ALA A 121 -17.61 -14.47 12.33
C ALA A 121 -16.58 -15.54 11.91
N SER A 122 -15.30 -15.43 12.30
CA SER A 122 -14.30 -16.46 12.02
C SER A 122 -14.16 -17.43 13.20
N ALA A 123 -13.79 -18.69 12.91
CA ALA A 123 -13.68 -19.74 13.93
C ALA A 123 -12.59 -19.46 14.99
N ASP A 124 -11.54 -18.75 14.61
CA ASP A 124 -10.43 -18.32 15.47
C ASP A 124 -10.62 -16.91 16.04
N GLY A 125 -11.75 -16.26 15.75
CA GLY A 125 -12.08 -14.91 16.19
C GLY A 125 -11.24 -13.81 15.53
N ARG A 126 -10.46 -14.13 14.49
CA ARG A 126 -9.59 -13.18 13.77
C ARG A 126 -9.59 -13.41 12.25
N TYR A 127 -9.20 -12.37 11.51
CA TYR A 127 -8.82 -12.51 10.10
C TYR A 127 -7.43 -11.91 9.89
N ALA A 128 -6.70 -12.46 8.94
CA ALA A 128 -5.38 -11.96 8.56
C ALA A 128 -5.52 -11.02 7.37
N VAL A 129 -4.84 -9.88 7.45
CA VAL A 129 -4.67 -8.96 6.33
C VAL A 129 -3.22 -9.03 5.89
N ARG A 130 -3.02 -9.24 4.59
CA ARG A 130 -1.71 -9.29 3.96
C ARG A 130 -1.67 -8.28 2.82
N PHE A 131 -0.74 -7.35 2.91
CA PHE A 131 -0.37 -6.51 1.79
C PHE A 131 0.91 -7.02 1.14
N ILE A 132 0.96 -6.97 -0.19
CA ILE A 132 2.17 -7.23 -0.97
C ILE A 132 2.48 -5.97 -1.76
N ALA A 133 3.67 -5.41 -1.57
CA ALA A 133 4.14 -4.24 -2.30
C ALA A 133 5.44 -4.57 -3.05
N PRO A 134 5.56 -4.20 -4.35
CA PRO A 134 6.83 -4.29 -5.04
C PRO A 134 7.83 -3.29 -4.44
N LEU A 135 9.08 -3.72 -4.27
CA LEU A 135 10.16 -2.87 -3.76
C LEU A 135 10.95 -2.26 -4.92
N VAL A 136 10.22 -1.54 -5.77
CA VAL A 136 10.79 -0.66 -6.81
C VAL A 136 10.66 0.79 -6.36
N LYS A 137 11.14 1.75 -7.17
CA LYS A 137 10.88 3.16 -6.91
C LYS A 137 9.37 3.40 -6.85
N PHE A 138 8.86 3.69 -5.65
CA PHE A 138 7.44 3.86 -5.42
C PHE A 138 7.08 5.34 -5.59
N LYS A 139 6.23 5.63 -6.59
CA LYS A 139 5.64 6.94 -6.83
C LYS A 139 4.13 6.79 -6.86
N PRO A 140 3.41 7.06 -5.74
CA PRO A 140 1.96 7.11 -5.76
C PRO A 140 1.53 8.14 -6.81
N GLY A 141 0.66 7.75 -7.74
CA GLY A 141 0.10 8.66 -8.75
C GLY A 141 1.10 9.59 -9.44
N ALA A 142 2.02 9.04 -10.25
CA ALA A 142 2.35 9.80 -11.46
C ALA A 142 1.06 9.82 -12.28
N VAL A 143 0.37 10.97 -12.31
CA VAL A 143 -0.60 11.25 -13.37
C VAL A 143 0.09 10.84 -14.66
N PRO A 144 -0.51 10.05 -15.56
CA PRO A 144 0.08 9.85 -16.87
C PRO A 144 0.17 11.24 -17.50
N THR A 145 1.36 11.84 -17.50
CA THR A 145 1.73 12.92 -18.42
C THR A 145 1.82 12.26 -19.79
N GLY A 146 0.65 11.92 -20.33
CA GLY A 146 0.48 11.61 -21.73
C GLY A 146 0.25 12.94 -22.43
N GLY A 147 1.26 13.35 -23.19
CA GLY A 147 1.11 14.15 -24.41
C GLY A 147 0.79 15.62 -24.23
N ASP A 148 1.56 16.45 -24.92
CA ASP A 148 1.20 17.79 -25.34
C ASP A 148 -0.28 17.89 -25.72
N GLU A 149 -1.00 18.82 -25.09
CA GLU A 149 -1.84 19.84 -25.73
C GLU A 149 -2.46 20.71 -24.62
N THR A 150 -1.85 21.85 -24.34
CA THR A 150 -2.61 22.99 -23.78
C THR A 150 -3.74 23.34 -24.76
N PRO A 151 -4.96 23.64 -24.31
CA PRO A 151 -5.21 25.06 -24.00
C PRO A 151 -6.31 25.27 -22.96
N PHE A 152 -5.97 25.84 -21.80
CA PHE A 152 -6.87 26.80 -21.18
C PHE A 152 -6.07 28.04 -20.85
N ALA A 153 -6.21 29.03 -21.73
CA ALA A 153 -5.83 30.39 -21.46
C ALA A 153 -6.46 30.82 -20.12
N VAL A 154 -5.63 31.38 -19.26
CA VAL A 154 -6.07 32.19 -18.14
C VAL A 154 -6.86 33.35 -18.74
N VAL A 155 -8.18 33.36 -18.52
CA VAL A 155 -8.98 34.55 -18.74
C VAL A 155 -8.94 35.29 -17.40
N ASP A 156 -8.13 36.34 -17.32
CA ASP A 156 -8.20 37.30 -16.22
C ASP A 156 -9.62 37.87 -16.15
N PRO A 157 -10.24 37.97 -14.95
CA PRO A 157 -11.49 38.68 -14.81
C PRO A 157 -11.26 40.18 -15.10
N PRO A 158 -12.15 40.84 -15.87
CA PRO A 158 -12.06 42.28 -16.03
C PRO A 158 -12.26 42.96 -14.67
N ALA A 159 -11.39 43.92 -14.38
CA ALA A 159 -11.48 44.81 -13.24
C ALA A 159 -12.66 45.77 -13.39
N GLU A 160 -13.40 45.93 -12.29
CA GLU A 160 -14.50 46.88 -11.97
C GLU A 160 -15.80 46.83 -12.79
#